data_AF-A0A0K8VZ39-F1
#
_entry.id   AF-A0A0K8VZ39-F1
#
_cell.length_a   1.000
_cell.length_b   1.000
_cell.length_c   1.000
_cell.angle_alpha   90.00
_cell.angle_beta   90.00
_cell.angle_gamma   90.00
#
_symmetry.space_group_name_H-M   'P 1'
#
loop_
_entity.id
_entity.type
_entity.pdbx_description
1 polymer ?
#
loop_
_entity_poly.entity_id
_entity_poly.type
_entity_poly.pdbx_seq_one_letter_code
_entity_poly.pdbx_strand_id
1 'polypeptide(L)'
;MSEVNFECIRSIEPNAANNTPVAVTASTSNTSSTAITSSTNGNSSTTQTQRSQSFENSADAYLEATRILLVLIENVLKEPTNPKYRTIRLENKTIKEKLLSVAGIAQLLNAIGFQRNVTEYTLPEDVPLKRIQQYRDVLQERRESWLKGTAHTSTTATGRETPKVNGNEMASLINEQRQSEPLRPIVTSTPYQQRITFPRVLQTNNAFLQSMELQSDAVMQYEDEKLLAAGRALIPIDELTQKASEKLIAFQEQIVAGECKEKEPCIRDLLVVELCNWFNTEFFEWVNQLPCRVCGSEESKLQRTQNEGDIRVEVSFCCGQETKFYRYNDVAQLLVSRKGRCGEYANCFTFLCRCLEYDARIVYSRFDHVWTEVVKKYVPCYE
;
A
#
# COMPACT_ATOMS: atom_id res chain seq x y z
N MET A 1 -19.04 7.38 13.29
CA MET A 1 -17.73 8.03 13.00
C MET A 1 -17.57 8.01 11.49
N SER A 2 -17.34 9.16 10.84
CA SER A 2 -17.28 9.19 9.37
C SER A 2 -15.91 8.73 8.87
N GLU A 3 -15.84 7.52 8.35
CA GLU A 3 -14.67 6.99 7.67
C GLU A 3 -14.33 7.83 6.42
N VAL A 4 -13.04 8.07 6.20
CA VAL A 4 -12.54 8.67 4.97
C VAL A 4 -12.82 7.69 3.84
N ASN A 5 -13.53 8.14 2.80
CA ASN A 5 -13.81 7.32 1.64
C ASN A 5 -12.54 7.30 0.76
N PHE A 6 -11.76 6.22 0.87
CA PHE A 6 -10.53 6.09 0.09
C PHE A 6 -10.77 5.82 -1.40
N GLU A 7 -11.97 5.37 -1.79
CA GLU A 7 -12.33 5.13 -3.20
C GLU A 7 -12.46 6.44 -3.96
N CYS A 8 -13.02 7.49 -3.35
CA CYS A 8 -13.12 8.81 -4.00
C CYS A 8 -11.78 9.55 -4.07
N ILE A 9 -10.82 9.19 -3.21
CA ILE A 9 -9.44 9.70 -3.29
C ILE A 9 -8.69 8.95 -4.39
N ARG A 10 -8.86 7.63 -4.50
CA ARG A 10 -8.27 6.83 -5.58
C ARG A 10 -8.84 7.14 -6.96
N SER A 11 -10.11 7.58 -7.03
CA SER A 11 -10.77 7.87 -8.30
C SER A 11 -10.19 9.07 -9.05
N ILE A 12 -9.43 9.94 -8.37
CA ILE A 12 -8.75 11.07 -9.00
C ILE A 12 -7.27 10.78 -9.34
N GLU A 13 -6.71 9.66 -8.89
CA GLU A 13 -5.30 9.31 -9.09
C GLU A 13 -5.00 8.91 -10.54
N PRO A 14 -3.80 9.23 -11.05
CA PRO A 14 -3.38 8.81 -12.38
C PRO A 14 -2.95 7.32 -12.39
N ASN A 15 -3.12 6.64 -13.53
CA ASN A 15 -2.59 5.28 -13.70
C ASN A 15 -1.06 5.29 -13.74
N ALA A 16 -0.40 4.39 -13.00
CA ALA A 16 1.06 4.25 -12.94
C ALA A 16 1.74 3.90 -14.29
N ALA A 17 0.97 3.72 -15.37
CA ALA A 17 1.46 3.34 -16.70
C ALA A 17 1.68 4.52 -17.69
N ASN A 18 1.24 5.75 -17.37
CA ASN A 18 1.25 6.87 -18.33
C ASN A 18 2.26 7.99 -17.99
N ASN A 19 3.52 7.64 -17.70
CA ASN A 19 4.62 8.61 -17.64
C ASN A 19 5.71 8.27 -18.66
N THR A 20 5.45 8.56 -19.94
CA THR A 20 6.50 8.74 -20.95
C THR A 20 6.50 10.20 -21.39
N PRO A 21 7.62 10.95 -21.29
CA PRO A 21 7.73 12.26 -21.91
C PRO A 21 7.75 12.10 -23.44
N VAL A 22 6.90 12.87 -24.12
CA VAL A 22 6.85 12.98 -25.57
C VAL A 22 8.21 13.47 -26.09
N ALA A 23 8.94 12.59 -26.78
CA ALA A 23 10.13 12.96 -27.54
C ALA A 23 9.70 13.66 -28.83
N VAL A 24 10.21 14.87 -29.03
CA VAL A 24 10.15 15.62 -30.28
C VAL A 24 10.98 14.89 -31.32
N THR A 25 10.35 14.40 -32.39
CA THR A 25 11.06 14.03 -33.62
C THR A 25 10.41 14.68 -34.82
N ALA A 26 11.16 15.61 -35.42
CA ALA A 26 10.99 16.04 -36.80
C ALA A 26 11.22 14.87 -37.76
N SER A 27 10.50 14.82 -38.89
CA SER A 27 11.00 14.56 -40.26
C SER A 27 9.87 14.24 -41.25
N THR A 28 9.70 15.14 -42.22
CA THR A 28 9.49 14.93 -43.67
C THR A 28 8.48 13.89 -44.21
N SER A 29 7.40 14.44 -44.81
CA SER A 29 6.82 14.14 -46.14
C SER A 29 6.86 12.71 -46.69
N ASN A 30 5.67 12.16 -46.98
CA ASN A 30 5.27 11.87 -48.37
C ASN A 30 3.75 11.67 -48.53
N THR A 31 3.28 12.18 -49.66
CA THR A 31 1.92 12.17 -50.22
C THR A 31 1.42 10.77 -50.58
N SER A 32 0.12 10.50 -50.41
CA SER A 32 -0.79 10.09 -51.51
C SER A 32 -2.23 9.93 -51.04
N SER A 33 -3.11 10.48 -51.88
CA SER A 33 -4.57 10.63 -51.76
C SER A 33 -5.32 9.31 -51.93
N THR A 34 -6.46 9.15 -51.26
CA THR A 34 -7.75 8.82 -51.91
C THR A 34 -8.91 8.89 -50.91
N ALA A 35 -9.99 9.55 -51.34
CA ALA A 35 -11.27 9.69 -50.66
C ALA A 35 -12.05 8.37 -50.62
N ILE A 36 -13.11 8.29 -49.79
CA ILE A 36 -14.47 7.83 -50.15
C ILE A 36 -15.41 7.93 -48.92
N THR A 37 -16.37 8.85 -49.08
CA THR A 37 -17.78 8.92 -48.63
C THR A 37 -18.29 8.32 -47.31
N SER A 38 -18.98 9.22 -46.59
CA SER A 38 -20.04 9.03 -45.61
C SER A 38 -21.34 8.42 -46.19
N SER A 39 -22.06 7.61 -45.39
CA SER A 39 -23.54 7.49 -45.47
C SER A 39 -24.17 6.90 -44.18
N THR A 40 -24.97 7.73 -43.52
CA THR A 40 -26.35 7.50 -42.99
C THR A 40 -26.77 6.28 -42.13
N ASN A 41 -27.31 6.68 -40.96
CA ASN A 41 -28.58 6.30 -40.30
C ASN A 41 -28.84 4.89 -39.76
N GLY A 42 -29.25 4.86 -38.47
CA GLY A 42 -30.00 3.75 -37.87
C GLY A 42 -30.40 4.05 -36.42
N ASN A 43 -31.64 4.52 -36.22
CA ASN A 43 -32.31 4.65 -34.92
C ASN A 43 -32.63 3.25 -34.34
N SER A 44 -32.36 3.00 -33.06
CA SER A 44 -33.26 2.22 -32.18
C SER A 44 -32.77 2.19 -30.73
N SER A 45 -33.74 2.42 -29.87
CA SER A 45 -33.69 2.49 -28.40
C SER A 45 -33.68 1.11 -27.75
N THR A 46 -32.76 0.84 -26.80
CA THR A 46 -33.02 -0.07 -25.67
C THR A 46 -31.99 0.09 -24.53
N THR A 47 -32.53 0.22 -23.30
CA THR A 47 -31.96 -0.15 -21.99
C THR A 47 -30.60 0.40 -21.52
N GLN A 48 -30.69 1.19 -20.45
CA GLN A 48 -29.62 1.55 -19.53
C GLN A 48 -28.78 0.34 -19.11
N THR A 49 -27.48 0.42 -19.36
CA THR A 49 -26.45 -0.19 -18.53
C THR A 49 -25.34 0.85 -18.44
N GLN A 50 -25.21 1.49 -17.28
CA GLN A 50 -24.10 2.41 -16.99
C GLN A 50 -22.79 1.60 -17.06
N ARG A 51 -22.15 1.60 -18.22
CA ARG A 51 -20.72 1.32 -18.32
C ARG A 51 -19.99 2.51 -17.72
N SER A 52 -19.31 2.28 -16.61
CA SER A 52 -18.30 3.18 -16.05
C SER A 52 -17.24 3.44 -17.13
N GLN A 53 -17.33 4.57 -17.82
CA GLN A 53 -16.24 5.11 -18.62
C GLN A 53 -15.13 5.49 -17.63
N SER A 54 -14.02 4.75 -17.63
CA SER A 54 -12.80 5.12 -16.94
C SER A 54 -12.18 6.33 -17.63
N PHE A 55 -12.50 7.52 -17.15
CA PHE A 55 -11.78 8.72 -17.52
C PHE A 55 -10.46 8.71 -16.75
N GLU A 56 -9.35 8.55 -17.46
CA GLU A 56 -8.01 8.44 -16.87
C GLU A 56 -7.39 9.83 -16.69
N ASN A 57 -6.89 10.14 -15.48
CA ASN A 57 -6.24 11.42 -15.17
C ASN A 57 -4.72 11.35 -15.42
N SER A 58 -4.09 12.46 -15.83
CA SER A 58 -2.63 12.56 -15.90
C SER A 58 -2.02 12.96 -14.55
N ALA A 59 -0.73 12.65 -14.34
CA ALA A 59 -0.03 13.00 -13.10
C ALA A 59 0.00 14.51 -12.84
N ASP A 60 0.26 15.31 -13.87
CA ASP A 60 0.25 16.78 -13.77
C ASP A 60 -1.14 17.33 -13.43
N ALA A 61 -2.20 16.75 -14.03
CA ALA A 61 -3.58 17.15 -13.75
C ALA A 61 -3.96 16.80 -12.29
N TYR A 62 -3.58 15.62 -11.81
CA TYR A 62 -3.79 15.21 -10.42
C TYR A 62 -3.04 16.11 -9.43
N LEU A 63 -1.76 16.38 -9.67
CA LEU A 63 -0.92 17.21 -8.77
C LEU A 63 -1.42 18.66 -8.67
N GLU A 64 -1.90 19.23 -9.78
CA GLU A 64 -2.44 20.58 -9.81
C GLU A 64 -3.85 20.63 -9.20
N ALA A 65 -4.72 19.66 -9.48
CA ALA A 65 -6.04 19.56 -8.87
C ALA A 65 -5.96 19.40 -7.36
N THR A 66 -5.12 18.49 -6.87
CA THR A 66 -4.91 18.28 -5.43
C THR A 66 -4.27 19.48 -4.76
N ARG A 67 -3.37 20.22 -5.43
CA ARG A 67 -2.83 21.49 -4.92
C ARG A 67 -3.93 22.52 -4.71
N ILE A 68 -4.81 22.70 -5.69
CA ILE A 68 -5.92 23.67 -5.61
C ILE A 68 -6.90 23.24 -4.52
N LEU A 69 -7.26 21.95 -4.46
CA LEU A 69 -8.18 21.42 -3.46
C LEU A 69 -7.64 21.60 -2.03
N LEU A 70 -6.35 21.32 -1.80
CA LEU A 70 -5.71 21.52 -0.50
C LEU A 70 -5.75 22.99 -0.06
N VAL A 71 -5.49 23.94 -0.97
CA VAL A 71 -5.59 25.38 -0.65
C VAL A 71 -7.03 25.76 -0.24
N LEU A 72 -8.03 25.23 -0.95
CA LEU A 72 -9.43 25.49 -0.61
C LEU A 72 -9.78 24.92 0.78
N ILE A 73 -9.35 23.69 1.07
CA ILE A 73 -9.57 23.05 2.37
C ILE A 73 -8.83 23.78 3.49
N GLU A 74 -7.58 24.21 3.28
CA GLU A 74 -6.82 24.97 4.28
C GLU A 74 -7.45 26.33 4.60
N ASN A 75 -8.02 27.01 3.60
CA ASN A 75 -8.73 28.26 3.84
C ASN A 75 -9.99 28.05 4.69
N VAL A 76 -10.72 26.95 4.47
CA VAL A 76 -11.84 26.54 5.32
C VAL A 76 -11.36 26.23 6.75
N LEU A 77 -10.25 25.51 6.91
CA LEU A 77 -9.73 25.16 8.24
C LEU A 77 -9.18 26.38 9.01
N LYS A 78 -8.62 27.37 8.30
CA LYS A 78 -8.11 28.63 8.90
C LYS A 78 -9.23 29.56 9.36
N GLU A 79 -10.27 29.69 8.55
CA GLU A 79 -11.43 30.54 8.86
C GLU A 79 -12.73 29.74 8.66
N PRO A 80 -13.07 28.84 9.60
CA PRO A 80 -14.22 27.95 9.47
C PRO A 80 -15.50 28.68 9.17
N THR A 81 -15.81 29.76 9.87
CA THR A 81 -17.08 30.49 9.77
C THR A 81 -17.17 31.42 8.57
N ASN A 82 -16.13 31.54 7.74
CA ASN A 82 -16.12 32.48 6.63
C ASN A 82 -16.81 31.87 5.39
N PRO A 83 -17.98 32.40 4.96
CA PRO A 83 -18.73 31.84 3.84
C PRO A 83 -17.96 31.92 2.52
N LYS A 84 -17.00 32.85 2.38
CA LYS A 84 -16.17 32.99 1.19
C LYS A 84 -15.29 31.76 0.96
N TYR A 85 -14.76 31.13 2.00
CA TYR A 85 -13.88 29.97 1.86
C TYR A 85 -14.65 28.65 1.80
N ARG A 86 -15.88 28.64 2.30
CA ARG A 86 -16.81 27.52 2.16
C ARG A 86 -17.47 27.42 0.77
N THR A 87 -17.20 28.37 -0.13
CA THR A 87 -17.81 28.40 -1.47
C THR A 87 -16.78 28.29 -2.59
N ILE A 88 -16.99 27.35 -3.52
CA ILE A 88 -16.21 27.15 -4.74
C ILE A 88 -17.06 27.57 -5.93
N ARG A 89 -16.75 28.72 -6.54
CA ARG A 89 -17.50 29.25 -7.69
C ARG A 89 -17.06 28.61 -9.00
N LEU A 90 -18.03 28.12 -9.78
CA LEU A 90 -17.77 27.43 -11.07
C LEU A 90 -17.33 28.39 -12.17
N GLU A 91 -17.52 29.71 -12.01
CA GLU A 91 -17.07 30.72 -12.98
C GLU A 91 -15.56 30.93 -12.96
N ASN A 92 -14.86 30.50 -11.90
CA ASN A 92 -13.42 30.65 -11.81
C ASN A 92 -12.73 29.73 -12.83
N LYS A 93 -12.13 30.35 -13.86
CA LYS A 93 -11.46 29.67 -14.97
C LYS A 93 -10.44 28.63 -14.50
N THR A 94 -9.63 28.96 -13.49
CA THR A 94 -8.60 28.05 -12.93
C THR A 94 -9.24 26.82 -12.28
N ILE A 95 -10.31 27.00 -11.51
CA ILE A 95 -11.00 25.90 -10.83
C ILE A 95 -11.71 25.01 -11.87
N LYS A 96 -12.36 25.62 -12.87
CA LYS A 96 -13.06 24.89 -13.92
C LYS A 96 -12.11 24.06 -14.79
N GLU A 97 -10.97 24.63 -15.19
CA GLU A 97 -10.03 23.99 -16.11
C GLU A 97 -9.09 23.00 -15.44
N LYS A 98 -8.74 23.21 -14.15
CA LYS A 98 -7.70 22.41 -13.47
C LYS A 98 -8.21 21.53 -12.34
N LEU A 99 -9.32 21.90 -11.69
CA LEU A 99 -9.91 21.08 -10.62
C LEU A 99 -11.05 20.24 -11.18
N LEU A 100 -12.04 20.88 -11.83
CA LEU A 100 -13.27 20.22 -12.27
C LEU A 100 -13.15 19.39 -13.56
N SER A 101 -12.03 19.54 -14.27
CA SER A 101 -11.70 18.72 -15.45
C SER A 101 -11.19 17.33 -15.07
N VAL A 102 -10.79 17.12 -13.82
CA VAL A 102 -10.28 15.84 -13.30
C VAL A 102 -11.43 14.88 -13.03
N ALA A 103 -11.37 13.69 -13.62
CA ALA A 103 -12.34 12.64 -13.38
C ALA A 103 -12.30 12.20 -11.91
N GLY A 104 -13.47 12.00 -11.29
CA GLY A 104 -13.56 11.61 -9.88
C GLY A 104 -13.64 12.78 -8.89
N ILE A 105 -13.34 14.01 -9.32
CA ILE A 105 -13.23 15.16 -8.39
C ILE A 105 -14.57 15.56 -7.78
N ALA A 106 -15.67 15.38 -8.50
CA ALA A 106 -17.01 15.67 -7.99
C ALA A 106 -17.39 14.71 -6.86
N GLN A 107 -17.03 13.43 -6.98
CA GLN A 107 -17.20 12.42 -5.94
C GLN A 107 -16.34 12.75 -4.71
N LEU A 108 -15.11 13.21 -4.91
CA LEU A 108 -14.24 13.65 -3.82
C LEU A 108 -14.78 14.88 -3.09
N LEU A 109 -15.24 15.91 -3.82
CA LEU A 109 -15.87 17.11 -3.23
C LEU A 109 -17.10 16.74 -2.40
N ASN A 110 -17.97 15.89 -2.92
CA ASN A 110 -19.14 15.40 -2.19
C ASN A 110 -18.74 14.61 -0.94
N ALA A 111 -17.68 13.80 -1.01
CA ALA A 111 -17.19 13.02 0.13
C ALA A 111 -16.57 13.89 1.23
N ILE A 112 -15.92 15.00 0.87
CA ILE A 112 -15.43 16.00 1.83
C ILE A 112 -16.62 16.70 2.52
N GLY A 113 -17.73 16.89 1.82
CA GLY A 113 -18.96 17.51 2.32
C GLY A 113 -19.45 18.70 1.50
N PHE A 114 -18.77 19.04 0.39
CA PHE A 114 -19.24 20.08 -0.52
C PHE A 114 -20.51 19.63 -1.23
N GLN A 115 -21.52 20.50 -1.26
CA GLN A 115 -22.78 20.28 -1.95
C GLN A 115 -22.79 21.09 -3.24
N ARG A 116 -23.15 20.45 -4.36
CA ARG A 116 -23.19 21.09 -5.67
C ARG A 116 -24.52 21.82 -5.88
N ASN A 117 -24.43 23.13 -6.11
CA ASN A 117 -25.52 23.97 -6.62
C ASN A 117 -25.36 24.19 -8.13
N VAL A 118 -26.23 25.02 -8.73
CA VAL A 118 -26.22 25.31 -10.18
C VAL A 118 -24.92 26.03 -10.62
N THR A 119 -24.41 26.94 -9.80
CA THR A 119 -23.27 27.83 -10.14
C THR A 119 -22.06 27.68 -9.21
N GLU A 120 -22.17 26.92 -8.12
CA GLU A 120 -21.12 26.81 -7.10
C GLU A 120 -21.19 25.49 -6.31
N TYR A 121 -20.11 25.13 -5.62
CA TYR A 121 -20.14 24.17 -4.52
C TYR A 121 -20.09 24.92 -3.19
N THR A 122 -20.93 24.54 -2.24
CA THR A 122 -20.97 25.12 -0.89
C THR A 122 -20.74 24.04 0.16
N LEU A 123 -19.90 24.33 1.14
CA LEU A 123 -19.65 23.48 2.29
C LEU A 123 -20.49 23.96 3.48
N PRO A 124 -21.51 23.22 3.92
CA PRO A 124 -22.36 23.67 5.02
C PRO A 124 -21.62 23.66 6.37
N GLU A 125 -22.15 24.40 7.35
CA GLU A 125 -21.52 24.53 8.67
C GLU A 125 -21.65 23.28 9.56
N ASP A 126 -22.57 22.39 9.23
CA ASP A 126 -22.82 21.14 9.95
C ASP A 126 -21.75 20.06 9.68
N VAL A 127 -20.93 20.24 8.64
CA VAL A 127 -19.85 19.33 8.30
C VAL A 127 -18.73 19.44 9.35
N PRO A 128 -18.40 18.36 10.09
CA PRO A 128 -17.41 18.42 11.14
C PRO A 128 -16.03 18.79 10.60
N LEU A 129 -15.35 19.76 11.23
CA LEU A 129 -13.99 20.16 10.87
C LEU A 129 -13.00 18.99 10.92
N LYS A 130 -13.22 18.03 11.83
CA LYS A 130 -12.43 16.80 11.92
C LYS A 130 -12.48 15.97 10.63
N ARG A 131 -13.63 15.92 9.94
CA ARG A 131 -13.76 15.23 8.64
C ARG A 131 -12.91 15.93 7.59
N ILE A 132 -13.02 17.26 7.51
CA ILE A 132 -12.26 18.09 6.56
C ILE A 132 -10.76 17.94 6.79
N GLN A 133 -10.32 17.90 8.06
CA GLN A 133 -8.94 17.66 8.45
C GLN A 133 -8.45 16.27 8.04
N GLN A 134 -9.26 15.22 8.23
CA GLN A 134 -8.91 13.86 7.80
C GLN A 134 -8.71 13.76 6.28
N TYR A 135 -9.59 14.35 5.47
CA TYR A 135 -9.40 14.40 4.02
C TYR A 135 -8.18 15.24 3.62
N ARG A 136 -7.92 16.34 4.33
CA ARG A 136 -6.73 17.18 4.12
C ARG A 136 -5.45 16.40 4.34
N ASP A 137 -5.34 15.69 5.45
CA ASP A 137 -4.11 14.97 5.82
C ASP A 137 -3.83 13.82 4.83
N VAL A 138 -4.86 13.06 4.46
CA VAL A 138 -4.72 12.00 3.45
C VAL A 138 -4.39 12.56 2.07
N LEU A 139 -5.05 13.63 1.62
CA LEU A 139 -4.74 14.27 0.33
C LEU A 139 -3.34 14.87 0.30
N GLN A 140 -2.88 15.43 1.43
CA GLN A 140 -1.53 15.96 1.55
C GLN A 140 -0.49 14.85 1.49
N GLU A 141 -0.65 13.78 2.28
CA GLU A 141 0.25 12.63 2.28
C GLU A 141 0.35 11.98 0.88
N ARG A 142 -0.80 11.81 0.21
CA ARG A 142 -0.82 11.25 -1.14
C ARG A 142 -0.23 12.20 -2.17
N ARG A 143 -0.53 13.49 -2.13
CA ARG A 143 0.07 14.47 -3.04
C ARG A 143 1.59 14.58 -2.82
N GLU A 144 2.04 14.52 -1.58
CA GLU A 144 3.47 14.47 -1.25
C GLU A 144 4.12 13.21 -1.78
N SER A 145 3.45 12.06 -1.71
CA SER A 145 3.94 10.80 -2.30
C SER A 145 4.10 10.93 -3.82
N TRP A 146 3.15 11.56 -4.51
CA TRP A 146 3.22 11.82 -5.95
C TRP A 146 4.26 12.90 -6.33
N LEU A 147 4.50 13.89 -5.47
CA LEU A 147 5.57 14.89 -5.68
C LEU A 147 6.96 14.30 -5.42
N LYS A 148 7.11 13.51 -4.37
CA LYS A 148 8.39 12.88 -3.98
C LYS A 148 8.78 11.77 -4.95
N GLY A 149 7.84 11.20 -5.70
CA GLY A 149 8.06 10.42 -6.93
C GLY A 149 8.66 11.21 -8.13
N THR A 150 9.20 12.41 -7.88
CA THR A 150 10.15 13.12 -8.76
C THR A 150 11.36 13.71 -8.00
N ALA A 151 11.49 13.47 -6.69
CA ALA A 151 12.63 13.83 -5.86
C ALA A 151 12.47 13.24 -4.44
N HIS A 152 13.13 12.10 -4.14
CA HIS A 152 13.22 11.57 -2.78
C HIS A 152 14.59 11.89 -2.15
N THR A 153 14.59 12.81 -1.19
CA THR A 153 15.41 12.69 0.03
C THR A 153 14.61 13.19 1.23
N SER A 154 14.65 12.38 2.27
CA SER A 154 14.22 12.60 3.65
C SER A 154 14.80 13.87 4.28
N THR A 155 14.03 14.59 5.10
CA THR A 155 14.45 15.18 6.39
C THR A 155 13.22 15.73 7.13
N THR A 156 12.84 15.12 8.25
CA THR A 156 13.05 15.62 9.63
C THR A 156 12.50 17.02 9.91
N ALA A 157 11.49 17.08 10.77
CA ALA A 157 11.13 18.27 11.52
C ALA A 157 12.17 18.50 12.63
N THR A 158 12.81 19.67 12.63
CA THR A 158 13.51 20.23 13.79
C THR A 158 12.65 21.34 14.41
N GLY A 159 12.53 21.29 15.73
CA GLY A 159 11.93 22.33 16.56
C GLY A 159 12.85 23.54 16.78
N ARG A 160 12.26 24.58 17.35
CA ARG A 160 12.87 25.90 17.63
C ARG A 160 13.43 25.97 19.07
N GLU A 161 14.75 26.15 19.16
CA GLU A 161 15.60 26.93 20.10
C GLU A 161 15.60 26.72 21.66
N THR A 162 16.69 26.08 22.13
CA THR A 162 17.70 26.44 23.21
C THR A 162 17.28 26.68 24.69
N PRO A 163 18.16 26.50 25.73
CA PRO A 163 19.64 26.55 25.70
C PRO A 163 20.49 25.56 26.54
N LYS A 164 21.72 25.33 26.01
CA LYS A 164 23.07 25.10 26.60
C LYS A 164 23.23 24.49 28.01
N VAL A 165 23.91 23.34 28.09
CA VAL A 165 25.03 23.07 29.04
C VAL A 165 26.04 22.12 28.38
N ASN A 166 27.33 22.46 28.46
CA ASN A 166 28.47 21.67 28.01
C ASN A 166 28.78 20.54 29.01
N GLY A 167 29.08 19.34 28.50
CA GLY A 167 29.61 18.23 29.27
C GLY A 167 29.93 17.06 28.35
N ASN A 168 31.05 17.16 27.64
CA ASN A 168 31.67 16.02 26.96
C ASN A 168 32.11 14.99 28.02
N GLU A 169 32.05 13.71 27.64
CA GLU A 169 32.55 12.49 28.32
C GLU A 169 31.47 11.51 28.81
N MET A 170 30.59 11.02 27.92
CA MET A 170 30.00 9.66 28.01
C MET A 170 29.16 9.31 26.75
N ALA A 171 29.71 9.47 25.54
CA ALA A 171 28.95 9.15 24.31
C ALA A 171 29.78 8.43 23.23
N SER A 172 30.94 7.88 23.60
CA SER A 172 31.81 7.12 22.69
C SER A 172 31.73 5.60 22.87
N LEU A 173 30.73 5.07 23.59
CA LEU A 173 30.58 3.62 23.81
C LEU A 173 29.26 3.01 23.30
N ILE A 174 28.39 3.76 22.62
CA ILE A 174 27.07 3.25 22.18
C ILE A 174 26.91 3.18 20.65
N ASN A 175 27.82 3.75 19.85
CA ASN A 175 27.62 3.86 18.39
C ASN A 175 28.55 3.00 17.51
N GLU A 176 29.20 1.97 18.06
CA GLU A 176 30.01 1.02 17.27
C GLU A 176 29.38 -0.38 17.10
N GLN A 177 28.20 -0.65 17.68
CA GLN A 177 27.52 -1.96 17.58
C GLN A 177 26.41 -2.04 16.52
N ARG A 178 26.58 -1.38 15.38
CA ARG A 178 25.80 -1.71 14.16
C ARG A 178 26.70 -2.16 13.01
N GLN A 179 27.81 -2.80 13.35
CA GLN A 179 28.52 -3.67 12.42
C GLN A 179 27.66 -4.91 12.20
N SER A 180 27.41 -5.23 10.94
CA SER A 180 26.68 -6.39 10.45
C SER A 180 27.26 -7.69 11.03
N GLU A 181 26.62 -8.24 12.06
CA GLU A 181 26.75 -9.69 12.29
C GLU A 181 26.21 -10.40 11.03
N PRO A 182 26.89 -11.45 10.54
CA PRO A 182 26.34 -12.25 9.46
C PRO A 182 24.99 -12.80 9.91
N LEU A 183 23.93 -12.47 9.15
CA LEU A 183 22.59 -13.00 9.40
C LEU A 183 22.69 -14.52 9.53
N ARG A 184 22.41 -15.03 10.74
CA ARG A 184 22.51 -16.47 10.99
C ARG A 184 21.54 -17.19 10.04
N PRO A 185 22.01 -18.18 9.27
CA PRO A 185 21.13 -18.95 8.40
C PRO A 185 19.99 -19.57 9.21
N ILE A 186 18.76 -19.47 8.69
CA ILE A 186 17.60 -20.12 9.30
C ILE A 186 17.75 -21.63 9.16
N VAL A 187 17.72 -22.33 10.28
CA VAL A 187 17.80 -23.79 10.33
C VAL A 187 16.47 -24.39 9.85
N THR A 188 16.53 -25.32 8.91
CA THR A 188 15.36 -26.04 8.36
C THR A 188 15.59 -27.55 8.39
N SER A 189 14.53 -28.35 8.28
CA SER A 189 14.64 -29.81 8.38
C SER A 189 15.21 -30.42 7.09
N THR A 190 14.76 -29.93 5.94
CA THR A 190 15.24 -30.30 4.60
C THR A 190 15.36 -29.05 3.73
N PRO A 191 16.10 -29.05 2.60
CA PRO A 191 16.17 -27.90 1.69
C PRO A 191 14.81 -27.48 1.11
N TYR A 192 14.69 -26.22 0.67
CA TYR A 192 13.44 -25.64 0.15
C TYR A 192 12.71 -26.53 -0.85
N GLN A 193 13.39 -26.99 -1.90
CA GLN A 193 12.75 -27.81 -2.94
C GLN A 193 12.16 -29.10 -2.37
N GLN A 194 12.78 -29.72 -1.37
CA GLN A 194 12.26 -30.94 -0.76
C GLN A 194 11.02 -30.69 0.11
N ARG A 195 10.86 -29.48 0.66
CA ARG A 195 9.67 -29.10 1.44
C ARG A 195 8.41 -28.94 0.59
N ILE A 196 8.58 -28.64 -0.70
CA ILE A 196 7.48 -28.29 -1.61
C ILE A 196 7.36 -29.23 -2.82
N THR A 197 8.15 -30.30 -2.90
CA THR A 197 8.09 -31.23 -4.03
C THR A 197 7.27 -32.46 -3.66
N PHE A 198 6.08 -32.55 -4.25
CA PHE A 198 5.19 -33.70 -4.14
C PHE A 198 4.95 -34.35 -5.52
N PRO A 199 4.59 -35.65 -5.56
CA PRO A 199 4.19 -36.30 -6.80
C PRO A 199 3.05 -35.55 -7.49
N ARG A 200 3.18 -35.28 -8.79
CA ARG A 200 2.11 -34.63 -9.58
C ARG A 200 0.92 -35.58 -9.68
N VAL A 201 -0.24 -35.14 -9.22
CA VAL A 201 -1.50 -35.90 -9.25
C VAL A 201 -2.34 -35.48 -10.45
N LEU A 202 -2.30 -34.21 -10.84
CA LEU A 202 -3.08 -33.69 -11.96
C LEU A 202 -2.45 -34.05 -13.31
N GLN A 203 -3.16 -34.87 -14.09
CA GLN A 203 -2.80 -35.23 -15.47
C GLN A 203 -3.52 -34.30 -16.46
N THR A 204 -3.05 -33.07 -16.58
CA THR A 204 -3.69 -32.05 -17.42
C THR A 204 -2.66 -31.09 -18.01
N ASN A 205 -2.95 -30.54 -19.19
CA ASN A 205 -2.17 -29.46 -19.82
C ASN A 205 -2.71 -28.06 -19.45
N ASN A 206 -3.75 -27.98 -18.62
CA ASN A 206 -4.33 -26.71 -18.21
C ASN A 206 -3.40 -26.01 -17.19
N ALA A 207 -2.77 -24.91 -17.63
CA ALA A 207 -1.84 -24.13 -16.82
C ALA A 207 -2.43 -23.62 -15.50
N PHE A 208 -3.74 -23.31 -15.46
CA PHE A 208 -4.39 -22.90 -14.23
C PHE A 208 -4.47 -24.04 -13.21
N LEU A 209 -4.89 -25.24 -13.65
CA LEU A 209 -4.96 -26.40 -12.77
C LEU A 209 -3.56 -26.80 -12.26
N GLN A 210 -2.56 -26.77 -13.14
CA GLN A 210 -1.17 -26.99 -12.74
C GLN A 210 -0.68 -25.96 -11.72
N SER A 211 -1.04 -24.68 -11.88
CA SER A 211 -0.68 -23.62 -10.93
C SER A 211 -1.30 -23.82 -9.55
N MET A 212 -2.55 -24.32 -9.47
CA MET A 212 -3.21 -24.61 -8.20
C MET A 212 -2.53 -25.75 -7.44
N GLU A 213 -2.10 -26.80 -8.16
CA GLU A 213 -1.35 -27.90 -7.55
C GLU A 213 -0.02 -27.40 -6.97
N LEU A 214 0.75 -26.64 -7.75
CA LEU A 214 2.02 -26.06 -7.29
C LEU A 214 1.83 -25.10 -6.10
N GLN A 215 0.77 -24.29 -6.10
CA GLN A 215 0.44 -23.42 -4.96
C GLN A 215 0.05 -24.23 -3.72
N SER A 216 -0.67 -25.34 -3.90
CA SER A 216 -1.01 -26.26 -2.81
C SER A 216 0.23 -26.94 -2.23
N ASP A 217 1.25 -27.21 -3.04
CA ASP A 217 2.50 -27.77 -2.56
C ASP A 217 3.37 -26.72 -1.86
N ALA A 218 3.38 -25.49 -2.36
CA ALA A 218 4.22 -24.41 -1.85
C ALA A 218 3.94 -24.08 -0.37
N VAL A 219 2.69 -24.24 0.08
CA VAL A 219 2.31 -23.98 1.49
C VAL A 219 2.79 -25.06 2.44
N MET A 220 3.19 -26.24 1.95
CA MET A 220 3.67 -27.32 2.80
C MET A 220 5.00 -26.99 3.49
N GLN A 221 5.75 -26.01 2.99
CA GLN A 221 6.93 -25.50 3.69
C GLN A 221 6.59 -24.93 5.08
N TYR A 222 5.36 -24.48 5.31
CA TYR A 222 4.94 -23.93 6.60
C TYR A 222 4.89 -24.98 7.71
N GLU A 223 4.86 -26.25 7.34
CA GLU A 223 4.76 -27.37 8.28
C GLU A 223 6.13 -27.99 8.63
N ASP A 224 7.25 -27.41 8.16
CA ASP A 224 8.59 -27.82 8.57
C ASP A 224 8.86 -27.41 10.04
N GLU A 225 9.07 -28.40 10.90
CA GLU A 225 9.18 -28.19 12.35
C GLU A 225 10.34 -27.29 12.76
N LYS A 226 11.50 -27.43 12.13
CA LYS A 226 12.67 -26.59 12.43
C LYS A 226 12.48 -25.17 11.93
N LEU A 227 11.84 -25.00 10.76
CA LEU A 227 11.49 -23.69 10.25
C LEU A 227 10.48 -23.01 11.19
N LEU A 228 9.41 -23.71 11.60
CA LEU A 228 8.44 -23.23 12.60
C LEU A 228 9.11 -22.82 13.92
N ALA A 229 10.05 -23.62 14.42
CA ALA A 229 10.81 -23.28 15.62
C ALA A 229 11.65 -22.01 15.44
N ALA A 230 12.31 -21.85 14.29
CA ALA A 230 13.07 -20.64 13.97
C ALA A 230 12.15 -19.41 13.85
N GLY A 231 10.98 -19.56 13.21
CA GLY A 231 9.97 -18.50 13.13
C GLY A 231 9.46 -18.06 14.49
N ARG A 232 9.10 -19.01 15.37
CA ARG A 232 8.69 -18.73 16.75
C ARG A 232 9.76 -17.98 17.55
N ALA A 233 11.03 -18.34 17.38
CA ALA A 233 12.13 -17.66 18.07
C ALA A 233 12.32 -16.20 17.64
N LEU A 234 11.79 -15.80 16.46
CA LEU A 234 11.85 -14.42 15.98
C LEU A 234 10.66 -13.56 16.45
N ILE A 235 9.53 -14.17 16.79
CA ILE A 235 8.32 -13.46 17.20
C ILE A 235 8.48 -13.04 18.68
N PRO A 236 8.38 -11.74 19.02
CA PRO A 236 8.42 -11.29 20.42
C PRO A 236 7.08 -11.57 21.12
N ILE A 237 6.74 -12.86 21.29
CA ILE A 237 5.40 -13.30 21.68
C ILE A 237 4.93 -12.72 23.01
N ASP A 238 5.83 -12.56 23.97
CA ASP A 238 5.50 -12.01 25.30
C ASP A 238 5.05 -10.54 25.18
N GLU A 239 5.78 -9.73 24.41
CA GLU A 239 5.45 -8.32 24.18
C GLU A 239 4.14 -8.18 23.39
N LEU A 240 3.93 -9.00 22.36
CA LEU A 240 2.69 -9.00 21.59
C LEU A 240 1.50 -9.42 22.45
N THR A 241 1.68 -10.41 23.33
CA THR A 241 0.64 -10.88 24.25
C THR A 241 0.31 -9.82 25.31
N GLN A 242 1.32 -9.11 25.81
CA GLN A 242 1.11 -7.97 26.70
C GLN A 242 0.28 -6.88 26.02
N LYS A 243 0.69 -6.42 24.84
CA LYS A 243 -0.05 -5.40 24.06
C LYS A 243 -1.49 -5.84 23.76
N ALA A 244 -1.68 -7.11 23.41
CA ALA A 244 -3.01 -7.67 23.18
C ALA A 244 -3.87 -7.67 24.46
N SER A 245 -3.27 -7.95 25.62
CA SER A 245 -3.96 -7.94 26.92
C SER A 245 -4.35 -6.52 27.34
N GLU A 246 -3.46 -5.54 27.15
CA GLU A 246 -3.76 -4.11 27.38
C GLU A 246 -4.92 -3.63 26.50
N LYS A 247 -4.95 -4.04 25.22
CA LYS A 247 -6.09 -3.76 24.32
C LYS A 247 -7.38 -4.41 24.78
N LEU A 248 -7.33 -5.63 25.30
CA LEU A 248 -8.52 -6.32 25.81
C LEU A 248 -9.12 -5.57 27.00
N ILE A 249 -8.28 -5.14 27.95
CA ILE A 249 -8.70 -4.34 29.11
C ILE A 249 -9.35 -3.04 28.64
N ALA A 250 -8.72 -2.30 27.73
CA ALA A 250 -9.27 -1.06 27.19
C ALA A 250 -10.63 -1.28 26.48
N PHE A 251 -10.79 -2.40 25.76
CA PHE A 251 -12.08 -2.77 25.16
C PHE A 251 -13.15 -3.05 26.23
N GLN A 252 -12.81 -3.80 27.28
CA GLN A 252 -13.72 -4.11 28.38
C GLN A 252 -14.16 -2.84 29.12
N GLU A 253 -13.24 -1.90 29.38
CA GLU A 253 -13.55 -0.60 29.98
C GLU A 253 -14.54 0.21 29.13
N GLN A 254 -14.37 0.24 27.80
CA GLN A 254 -15.29 0.92 26.88
C GLN A 254 -16.67 0.26 26.81
N ILE A 255 -16.74 -1.07 26.90
CA ILE A 255 -18.01 -1.80 26.96
C ILE A 255 -18.75 -1.46 28.26
N VAL A 256 -18.06 -1.47 29.41
CA VAL A 256 -18.62 -1.12 30.71
C VAL A 256 -19.08 0.34 30.74
N ALA A 257 -18.32 1.26 30.12
CA ALA A 257 -18.69 2.66 29.97
C ALA A 257 -19.88 2.89 29.01
N GLY A 258 -20.31 1.87 28.28
CA GLY A 258 -21.39 1.97 27.27
C GLY A 258 -20.96 2.67 25.98
N GLU A 259 -19.67 2.91 25.79
CA GLU A 259 -19.09 3.56 24.61
C GLU A 259 -18.91 2.59 23.43
N CYS A 260 -18.79 1.29 23.73
CA CYS A 260 -18.67 0.22 22.73
C CYS A 260 -19.86 -0.75 22.80
N LYS A 261 -20.50 -1.00 21.66
CA LYS A 261 -21.62 -1.94 21.52
C LYS A 261 -21.21 -3.27 20.87
N GLU A 262 -19.94 -3.40 20.48
CA GLU A 262 -19.43 -4.61 19.86
C GLU A 262 -19.19 -5.69 20.90
N LYS A 263 -19.21 -6.95 20.46
CA LYS A 263 -18.88 -8.07 21.33
C LYS A 263 -17.40 -8.01 21.69
N GLU A 264 -17.11 -8.29 22.96
CA GLU A 264 -15.73 -8.43 23.44
C GLU A 264 -14.91 -9.37 22.53
N PRO A 265 -13.75 -8.92 22.00
CA PRO A 265 -12.88 -9.75 21.20
C PRO A 265 -12.18 -10.80 22.07
N CYS A 266 -11.81 -11.94 21.49
CA CYS A 266 -10.98 -12.89 22.24
C CYS A 266 -9.51 -12.46 22.18
N ILE A 267 -8.72 -12.86 23.18
CA ILE A 267 -7.29 -12.50 23.25
C ILE A 267 -6.51 -12.99 22.02
N ARG A 268 -6.89 -14.13 21.43
CA ARG A 268 -6.27 -14.64 20.19
C ARG A 268 -6.55 -13.76 18.98
N ASP A 269 -7.71 -13.09 18.91
CA ASP A 269 -8.00 -12.14 17.84
C ASP A 269 -7.12 -10.89 17.99
N LEU A 270 -6.96 -10.38 19.22
CA LEU A 270 -6.11 -9.23 19.48
C LEU A 270 -4.63 -9.55 19.26
N LEU A 271 -4.18 -10.78 19.57
CA LEU A 271 -2.81 -11.21 19.33
C LEU A 271 -2.46 -11.24 17.83
N VAL A 272 -3.38 -11.63 16.94
CA VAL A 272 -3.11 -11.56 15.49
C VAL A 272 -3.08 -10.11 14.98
N VAL A 273 -3.83 -9.20 15.61
CA VAL A 273 -3.71 -7.76 15.33
C VAL A 273 -2.33 -7.23 15.73
N GLU A 274 -1.82 -7.61 16.91
CA GLU A 274 -0.48 -7.24 17.34
C GLU A 274 0.62 -7.86 16.46
N LEU A 275 0.46 -9.12 16.06
CA LEU A 275 1.37 -9.76 15.11
C LEU A 275 1.42 -9.00 13.79
N CYS A 276 0.26 -8.60 13.24
CA CYS A 276 0.18 -7.80 12.02
C CYS A 276 0.86 -6.44 12.19
N ASN A 277 0.63 -5.77 13.32
CA ASN A 277 1.26 -4.48 13.61
C ASN A 277 2.78 -4.61 13.65
N TRP A 278 3.31 -5.51 14.48
CA TRP A 278 4.76 -5.79 14.56
C TRP A 278 5.36 -6.18 13.21
N PHE A 279 4.64 -7.00 12.44
CA PHE A 279 5.10 -7.39 11.11
C PHE A 279 5.30 -6.18 10.19
N ASN A 280 4.36 -5.25 10.19
CA ASN A 280 4.37 -4.05 9.35
C ASN A 280 5.36 -2.97 9.82
N THR A 281 5.53 -2.81 11.13
CA THR A 281 6.28 -1.67 11.68
C THR A 281 7.71 -2.00 12.06
N GLU A 282 8.02 -3.28 12.32
CA GLU A 282 9.30 -3.68 12.92
C GLU A 282 9.97 -4.83 12.18
N PHE A 283 9.20 -5.79 11.65
CA PHE A 283 9.78 -7.01 11.09
C PHE A 283 10.02 -6.97 9.59
N PHE A 284 9.05 -6.52 8.77
CA PHE A 284 9.07 -6.68 7.31
C PHE A 284 9.00 -5.35 6.56
N GLU A 285 9.90 -5.17 5.60
CA GLU A 285 10.01 -3.96 4.78
C GLU A 285 9.32 -4.17 3.42
N TRP A 286 8.34 -3.32 3.10
CA TRP A 286 7.76 -3.29 1.76
C TRP A 286 8.73 -2.66 0.75
N VAL A 287 9.05 -3.36 -0.34
CA VAL A 287 10.02 -2.90 -1.35
C VAL A 287 9.37 -2.87 -2.73
N ASN A 288 9.13 -1.65 -3.24
CA ASN A 288 8.76 -1.46 -4.64
C ASN A 288 9.97 -1.61 -5.56
N GLN A 289 11.09 -0.97 -5.22
CA GLN A 289 12.35 -1.05 -5.93
C GLN A 289 13.49 -0.81 -4.95
N LEU A 290 14.58 -1.57 -5.06
CA LEU A 290 15.72 -1.34 -4.17
C LEU A 290 16.41 -0.01 -4.53
N PRO A 291 16.69 0.86 -3.54
CA PRO A 291 17.37 2.12 -3.79
C PRO A 291 18.81 1.89 -4.25
N CYS A 292 19.28 2.75 -5.15
CA CYS A 292 20.67 2.75 -5.58
C CYS A 292 21.60 3.01 -4.39
N ARG A 293 22.62 2.15 -4.20
CA ARG A 293 23.58 2.29 -3.10
C ARG A 293 24.46 3.55 -3.18
N VAL A 294 24.54 4.18 -4.37
CA VAL A 294 25.37 5.37 -4.59
C VAL A 294 24.58 6.66 -4.42
N CYS A 295 23.45 6.80 -5.13
CA CYS A 295 22.66 8.04 -5.12
C CYS A 295 21.36 7.96 -4.31
N GLY A 296 21.01 6.80 -3.76
CA GLY A 296 19.76 6.58 -3.02
C GLY A 296 18.50 6.52 -3.88
N SER A 297 18.59 6.78 -5.20
CA SER A 297 17.43 6.80 -6.08
C SER A 297 16.79 5.42 -6.22
N GLU A 298 15.47 5.38 -6.04
CA GLU A 298 14.63 4.22 -6.33
C GLU A 298 14.21 4.18 -7.81
N GLU A 299 14.56 5.18 -8.61
CA GLU A 299 14.25 5.28 -10.04
C GLU A 299 15.43 4.77 -10.88
N SER A 300 15.64 3.45 -10.90
CA SER A 300 16.63 2.88 -11.82
C SER A 300 16.11 2.86 -13.26
N LYS A 301 16.82 3.52 -14.17
CA LYS A 301 16.42 3.70 -15.58
C LYS A 301 16.54 2.44 -16.44
N LEU A 302 17.35 1.47 -16.02
CA LEU A 302 17.52 0.20 -16.72
C LEU A 302 17.17 -0.93 -15.75
N GLN A 303 16.15 -1.70 -16.12
CA GLN A 303 15.72 -2.89 -15.40
C GLN A 303 15.74 -4.10 -16.34
N ARG A 304 16.24 -5.24 -15.85
CA ARG A 304 16.06 -6.55 -16.47
C ARG A 304 15.61 -7.54 -15.42
N THR A 305 14.84 -8.54 -15.84
CA THR A 305 14.58 -9.72 -15.00
C THR A 305 15.41 -10.87 -15.53
N GLN A 306 16.08 -11.61 -14.63
CA GLN A 306 16.81 -12.83 -14.96
C GLN A 306 16.53 -13.91 -13.91
N ASN A 307 16.93 -15.13 -14.18
CA ASN A 307 16.89 -16.22 -13.19
C ASN A 307 18.31 -16.57 -12.75
N GLU A 308 18.52 -16.68 -11.44
CA GLU A 308 19.74 -17.19 -10.83
C GLU A 308 19.38 -18.49 -10.10
N GLY A 309 19.68 -19.63 -10.73
CA GLY A 309 19.08 -20.91 -10.34
C GLY A 309 17.56 -20.86 -10.53
N ASP A 310 16.81 -21.27 -9.51
CA ASP A 310 15.34 -21.27 -9.51
C ASP A 310 14.73 -19.94 -9.03
N ILE A 311 15.56 -18.92 -8.79
CA ILE A 311 15.14 -17.66 -8.19
C ILE A 311 15.03 -16.59 -9.26
N ARG A 312 13.85 -15.96 -9.34
CA ARG A 312 13.65 -14.77 -10.17
C ARG A 312 14.36 -13.58 -9.52
N VAL A 313 15.22 -12.91 -10.28
CA VAL A 313 16.00 -11.76 -9.84
C VAL A 313 15.68 -10.56 -10.71
N GLU A 314 15.21 -9.50 -10.08
CA GLU A 314 15.04 -8.19 -10.70
C GLU A 314 16.34 -7.42 -10.53
N VAL A 315 16.95 -7.08 -11.66
CA VAL A 315 18.24 -6.41 -11.72
C VAL A 315 18.02 -4.99 -12.20
N SER A 316 18.50 -4.03 -11.42
CA SER A 316 18.46 -2.63 -11.77
C SER A 316 19.86 -2.03 -11.85
N PHE A 317 20.06 -1.06 -12.75
CA PHE A 317 21.33 -0.35 -12.91
C PHE A 317 21.17 1.14 -12.66
N CYS A 318 22.04 1.68 -11.80
CA CYS A 318 22.12 3.10 -11.50
C CYS A 318 23.54 3.46 -11.05
N CYS A 319 24.05 4.64 -11.43
CA CYS A 319 25.39 5.10 -11.06
C CYS A 319 26.53 4.10 -11.37
N GLY A 320 26.39 3.32 -12.44
CA GLY A 320 27.37 2.28 -12.81
C GLY A 320 27.40 1.06 -11.90
N GLN A 321 26.42 0.92 -10.99
CA GLN A 321 26.29 -0.22 -10.08
C GLN A 321 25.05 -1.05 -10.40
N GLU A 322 25.19 -2.36 -10.28
CA GLU A 322 24.10 -3.33 -10.38
C GLU A 322 23.47 -3.55 -9.00
N THR A 323 22.15 -3.45 -8.90
CA THR A 323 21.39 -3.79 -7.70
C THR A 323 20.47 -4.96 -8.02
N LYS A 324 20.53 -6.01 -7.20
CA LYS A 324 19.75 -7.24 -7.39
C LYS A 324 18.70 -7.37 -6.30
N PHE A 325 17.44 -7.47 -6.72
CA PHE A 325 16.30 -7.78 -5.88
C PHE A 325 15.84 -9.22 -6.16
N TYR A 326 16.18 -10.12 -5.23
CA TYR A 326 15.83 -11.53 -5.31
C TYR A 326 14.39 -11.73 -4.83
N ARG A 327 13.56 -12.31 -5.69
CA ARG A 327 12.15 -12.63 -5.41
C ARG A 327 12.06 -14.02 -4.78
N TYR A 328 12.30 -14.10 -3.48
CA TYR A 328 12.35 -15.39 -2.76
C TYR A 328 10.94 -15.95 -2.52
N ASN A 329 10.77 -17.25 -2.81
CA ASN A 329 9.60 -18.02 -2.38
C ASN A 329 9.87 -18.86 -1.11
N ASP A 330 11.14 -19.08 -0.79
CA ASP A 330 11.55 -19.79 0.42
C ASP A 330 11.38 -18.88 1.65
N VAL A 331 10.47 -19.27 2.55
CA VAL A 331 10.24 -18.58 3.83
C VAL A 331 11.52 -18.44 4.64
N ALA A 332 12.42 -19.42 4.63
CA ALA A 332 13.68 -19.33 5.37
C ALA A 332 14.53 -18.13 4.90
N GLN A 333 14.51 -17.84 3.59
CA GLN A 333 15.16 -16.65 3.04
C GLN A 333 14.39 -15.37 3.38
N LEU A 334 13.06 -15.42 3.42
CA LEU A 334 12.21 -14.26 3.77
C LEU A 334 12.35 -13.83 5.22
N LEU A 335 12.55 -14.77 6.16
CA LEU A 335 12.83 -14.46 7.58
C LEU A 335 14.18 -13.75 7.77
N VAL A 336 15.11 -13.96 6.83
CA VAL A 336 16.44 -13.32 6.79
C VAL A 336 16.39 -11.98 6.06
N SER A 337 15.83 -11.97 4.85
CA SER A 337 15.79 -10.78 3.99
C SER A 337 14.83 -9.72 4.51
N ARG A 338 13.74 -10.17 5.17
CA ARG A 338 12.71 -9.35 5.81
C ARG A 338 12.13 -8.28 4.91
N LYS A 339 12.04 -8.55 3.60
CA LYS A 339 11.55 -7.56 2.66
C LYS A 339 10.97 -8.17 1.39
N GLY A 340 10.05 -7.45 0.77
CA GLY A 340 9.40 -7.90 -0.44
C GLY A 340 8.16 -7.11 -0.85
N ARG A 341 7.38 -7.66 -1.77
CA ARG A 341 6.06 -7.13 -2.19
C ARG A 341 4.95 -8.03 -1.68
N CYS A 342 3.74 -7.91 -2.20
CA CYS A 342 2.57 -8.71 -1.76
C CYS A 342 2.86 -10.22 -1.68
N GLY A 343 3.55 -10.79 -2.67
CA GLY A 343 3.94 -12.21 -2.72
C GLY A 343 4.76 -12.65 -1.51
N GLU A 344 5.92 -12.02 -1.31
CA GLU A 344 6.82 -12.30 -0.20
C GLU A 344 6.20 -11.95 1.16
N TYR A 345 5.47 -10.84 1.22
CA TYR A 345 4.76 -10.38 2.40
C TYR A 345 3.76 -11.43 2.88
N ALA A 346 2.81 -11.84 2.02
CA ALA A 346 1.77 -12.78 2.40
C ALA A 346 2.34 -14.16 2.69
N ASN A 347 3.38 -14.60 1.96
CA ASN A 347 4.05 -15.87 2.21
C ASN A 347 4.71 -15.91 3.60
N CYS A 348 5.48 -14.87 3.94
CA CYS A 348 6.14 -14.76 5.23
C CYS A 348 5.13 -14.56 6.38
N PHE A 349 4.14 -13.68 6.20
CA PHE A 349 3.13 -13.41 7.23
C PHE A 349 2.26 -14.63 7.51
N THR A 350 1.81 -15.35 6.47
CA THR A 350 1.04 -16.60 6.64
C THR A 350 1.84 -17.62 7.47
N PHE A 351 3.12 -17.77 7.17
CA PHE A 351 4.01 -18.64 7.93
C PHE A 351 4.13 -18.22 9.41
N LEU A 352 4.25 -16.92 9.72
CA LEU A 352 4.31 -16.44 11.10
C LEU A 352 2.98 -16.66 11.85
N CYS A 353 1.83 -16.56 11.16
CA CYS A 353 0.56 -16.99 11.71
C CYS A 353 0.56 -18.49 12.05
N ARG A 354 1.12 -19.35 11.17
CA ARG A 354 1.29 -20.79 11.45
C ARG A 354 2.23 -21.06 12.62
N CYS A 355 3.27 -20.25 12.83
CA CYS A 355 4.18 -20.35 13.98
C CYS A 355 3.45 -20.21 15.32
N LEU A 356 2.43 -19.35 15.39
CA LEU A 356 1.55 -19.17 16.56
C LEU A 356 0.32 -20.07 16.53
N GLU A 357 0.33 -21.13 15.71
CA GLU A 357 -0.73 -22.15 15.62
C GLU A 357 -2.10 -21.61 15.20
N TYR A 358 -2.13 -20.51 14.45
CA TYR A 358 -3.36 -20.10 13.78
C TYR A 358 -3.64 -21.02 12.59
N ASP A 359 -4.92 -21.29 12.35
CA ASP A 359 -5.39 -21.89 11.12
C ASP A 359 -5.35 -20.81 10.03
N ALA A 360 -4.21 -20.67 9.37
CA ALA A 360 -3.94 -19.63 8.39
C ALA A 360 -3.92 -20.19 6.97
N ARG A 361 -4.46 -19.43 6.02
CA ARG A 361 -4.47 -19.73 4.59
C ARG A 361 -3.81 -18.59 3.84
N ILE A 362 -2.97 -18.93 2.86
CA ILE A 362 -2.59 -17.97 1.83
C ILE A 362 -3.64 -18.00 0.72
N VAL A 363 -4.09 -16.83 0.30
CA VAL A 363 -5.10 -16.68 -0.73
C VAL A 363 -4.47 -16.08 -1.97
N TYR A 364 -4.58 -16.81 -3.08
CA TYR A 364 -4.10 -16.38 -4.38
C TYR A 364 -5.25 -15.82 -5.22
N SER A 365 -5.13 -14.56 -5.64
CA SER A 365 -6.05 -13.96 -6.60
C SER A 365 -5.52 -13.99 -8.02
N ARG A 366 -6.43 -13.99 -9.00
CA ARG A 366 -6.12 -13.88 -10.43
C ARG A 366 -5.76 -12.46 -10.89
N PHE A 367 -5.93 -11.45 -10.04
CA PHE A 367 -5.60 -10.04 -10.34
C PHE A 367 -4.30 -9.56 -9.69
N ASP A 368 -3.30 -10.44 -9.60
CA ASP A 368 -1.94 -10.12 -9.11
C ASP A 368 -1.90 -9.56 -7.68
N HIS A 369 -2.66 -10.19 -6.79
CA HIS A 369 -2.64 -9.91 -5.36
C HIS A 369 -2.76 -11.19 -4.55
N VAL A 370 -2.15 -11.19 -3.37
CA VAL A 370 -2.18 -12.31 -2.43
C VAL A 370 -2.31 -11.78 -1.01
N TRP A 371 -3.01 -12.51 -0.14
CA TRP A 371 -3.20 -12.13 1.26
C TRP A 371 -3.31 -13.37 2.16
N THR A 372 -3.40 -13.14 3.47
CA THR A 372 -3.58 -14.19 4.47
C THR A 372 -4.99 -14.13 5.05
N GLU A 373 -5.64 -15.29 5.16
CA GLU A 373 -6.84 -15.46 5.96
C GLU A 373 -6.51 -16.24 7.22
N VAL A 374 -7.04 -15.81 8.37
CA VAL A 374 -6.92 -16.53 9.64
C VAL A 374 -8.31 -16.96 10.09
N VAL A 375 -8.50 -18.25 10.27
CA VAL A 375 -9.78 -18.80 10.72
C VAL A 375 -9.94 -18.54 12.21
N LYS A 376 -11.01 -17.83 12.56
CA LYS A 376 -11.44 -17.69 13.94
C LYS A 376 -11.98 -19.03 14.42
N LYS A 377 -11.24 -19.73 15.28
CA LYS A 377 -11.77 -20.89 15.99
C LYS A 377 -12.82 -20.39 16.97
N TYR A 378 -14.06 -20.81 16.78
CA TYR A 378 -15.07 -20.70 17.83
C TYR A 378 -14.68 -21.66 18.94
N VAL A 379 -13.89 -21.17 19.89
CA VAL A 379 -13.82 -21.79 21.21
C VAL A 379 -14.98 -21.16 21.97
N PRO A 380 -16.03 -21.92 22.33
CA PRO A 380 -17.00 -21.44 23.29
C PRO A 380 -16.22 -21.04 24.54
N CYS A 381 -16.40 -19.82 25.02
CA CYS A 381 -15.85 -19.40 26.32
C CYS A 381 -16.61 -20.13 27.44
N TYR A 382 -16.51 -21.45 27.51
CA TYR A 382 -17.06 -22.32 28.55
C TYR A 382 -16.26 -23.63 28.57
N GLU A 383 -15.20 -23.69 29.37
CA GLU A 383 -15.11 -24.47 30.63
C GLU A 383 -13.78 -24.21 31.34
#